data_AF-A0A3C0HBL6-F1
#
_entry.id   AF-A0A3C0HBL6-F1
#
_cell.length_a   1.000
_cell.length_b   1.000
_cell.length_c   1.000
_cell.angle_alpha   90.00
_cell.angle_beta   90.00
_cell.angle_gamma   90.00
#
_symmetry.space_group_name_H-M   'P 1'
#
loop_
_entity.id
_entity.type
_entity.pdbx_description
1 polymer ?
#
loop_
_entity_poly.entity_id
_entity_poly.type
_entity_poly.pdbx_seq_one_letter_code
_entity_poly.pdbx_strand_id
1 'polypeptide(L)'
;MKEWKIKQKLYHKLNKDYEDDLNDVDIEITKDITFHAIRYFREKDIGWIYPSKSYMVAICYAFWIMEDYNENFYDVLNDPELLPMDPYFVPYRKDSVTYNNIIAVVCANNKGKLTTEGMVQDVRKYYDAEIGNTFSVSDINEV
;
A
#
# COMPACT_ATOMS: atom_id res chain seq x y z
N MET A 1 -4.98 -19.92 4.33
CA MET A 1 -4.73 -18.70 3.51
C MET A 1 -5.28 -17.53 4.32
N LYS A 2 -4.54 -16.42 4.46
CA LYS A 2 -4.97 -15.26 5.27
C LYS A 2 -6.21 -14.61 4.63
N GLU A 3 -7.13 -14.07 5.42
CA GLU A 3 -8.42 -13.55 4.93
C GLU A 3 -8.24 -12.41 3.91
N TRP A 4 -7.41 -11.42 4.21
CA TRP A 4 -7.12 -10.31 3.30
C TRP A 4 -6.58 -10.77 1.95
N LYS A 5 -5.79 -11.87 1.90
CA LYS A 5 -5.31 -12.46 0.64
C LYS A 5 -6.43 -13.02 -0.22
N ILE A 6 -7.49 -13.55 0.40
CA ILE A 6 -8.66 -14.07 -0.31
C ILE A 6 -9.44 -12.91 -0.92
N LYS A 7 -9.67 -11.84 -0.15
CA LYS A 7 -10.34 -10.63 -0.62
C LYS A 7 -9.58 -9.97 -1.78
N GLN A 8 -8.27 -9.78 -1.63
CA GLN A 8 -7.40 -9.24 -2.69
C GLN A 8 -7.49 -10.06 -3.98
N LYS A 9 -7.37 -11.39 -3.87
CA LYS A 9 -7.46 -12.29 -5.04
C LYS A 9 -8.83 -12.25 -5.71
N LEU A 10 -9.90 -12.02 -4.95
CA LEU A 10 -11.24 -11.92 -5.50
C LEU A 10 -11.46 -10.56 -6.16
N TYR A 11 -11.05 -9.46 -5.51
CA TYR A 11 -11.13 -8.12 -6.07
C TYR A 11 -10.43 -8.03 -7.43
N HIS A 12 -9.19 -8.52 -7.54
CA HIS A 12 -8.44 -8.52 -8.80
C HIS A 12 -9.01 -9.43 -9.89
N LYS A 13 -9.85 -10.41 -9.54
CA LYS A 13 -10.56 -11.25 -10.51
C LYS A 13 -11.82 -10.58 -11.04
N LEU A 14 -12.52 -9.84 -10.18
CA LEU A 14 -13.79 -9.20 -10.49
C LEU A 14 -13.60 -7.85 -11.19
N ASN A 15 -12.56 -7.10 -10.81
CA ASN A 15 -12.24 -5.79 -11.39
C ASN A 15 -11.09 -5.94 -12.38
N LYS A 16 -11.36 -5.74 -13.68
CA LYS A 16 -10.37 -5.81 -14.76
C LYS A 16 -9.89 -4.44 -15.25
N ASP A 17 -10.66 -3.39 -14.98
CA ASP A 17 -10.32 -2.01 -15.32
C ASP A 17 -9.74 -1.36 -14.07
N TYR A 18 -8.42 -1.26 -14.03
CA TYR A 18 -7.71 -0.55 -12.97
C TYR A 18 -7.58 0.90 -13.41
N GLU A 19 -8.16 1.85 -12.67
CA GLU A 19 -7.94 3.29 -12.92
C GLU A 19 -6.45 3.69 -12.81
N ASP A 20 -5.62 2.81 -12.24
CA ASP A 20 -4.16 2.91 -12.10
C ASP A 20 -3.38 2.35 -13.32
N ASP A 21 -3.98 2.36 -14.51
CA ASP A 21 -3.30 1.94 -15.74
C ASP A 21 -2.14 2.90 -16.03
N LEU A 22 -0.90 2.44 -15.79
CA LEU A 22 0.36 3.20 -15.91
C LEU A 22 0.64 3.74 -17.34
N ASN A 23 -0.25 3.49 -18.29
CA ASN A 23 -0.08 3.79 -19.70
C ASN A 23 -0.24 5.28 -20.04
N ASP A 24 -0.85 6.10 -19.16
CA ASP A 24 -1.17 7.51 -19.45
C ASP A 24 -0.66 8.49 -18.38
N VAL A 25 0.30 8.06 -17.54
CA VAL A 25 0.91 8.88 -16.48
C VAL A 25 2.42 9.00 -16.66
N ASP A 26 2.94 10.22 -16.51
CA ASP A 26 4.38 10.49 -16.55
C ASP A 26 5.04 9.98 -15.27
N ILE A 27 5.86 8.93 -15.41
CA ILE A 27 6.53 8.27 -14.30
C ILE A 27 7.93 8.84 -14.13
N GLU A 28 8.20 9.41 -12.96
CA GLU A 28 9.54 9.82 -12.56
C GLU A 28 10.25 8.66 -11.84
N ILE A 29 11.39 8.22 -12.38
CA ILE A 29 12.24 7.23 -11.70
C ILE A 29 13.31 7.96 -10.87
N THR A 30 13.30 7.73 -9.56
CA THR A 30 14.24 8.33 -8.62
C THR A 30 15.15 7.31 -7.95
N LYS A 31 16.31 7.78 -7.50
CA LYS A 31 17.19 7.04 -6.58
C LYS A 31 17.03 7.48 -5.13
N ASP A 32 16.42 8.64 -4.89
CA ASP A 32 16.19 9.16 -3.54
C ASP A 32 14.87 8.63 -2.96
N ILE A 33 14.82 7.30 -2.80
CA ILE A 33 13.58 6.57 -2.52
C ILE A 33 12.95 7.08 -1.23
N THR A 34 13.76 7.20 -0.18
CA THR A 34 13.35 7.62 1.17
C THR A 34 12.75 9.03 1.16
N PHE A 35 13.41 10.00 0.52
CA PHE A 35 12.92 11.38 0.50
C PHE A 35 11.53 11.47 -0.12
N HIS A 36 11.35 10.92 -1.33
CA HIS A 36 10.08 11.00 -2.03
C HIS A 36 8.99 10.13 -1.37
N ALA A 37 9.35 8.98 -0.77
CA ALA A 37 8.39 8.16 -0.04
C ALA A 37 7.83 8.91 1.18
N ILE A 38 8.68 9.58 1.96
CA ILE A 38 8.24 10.44 3.07
C ILE A 38 7.39 11.60 2.56
N ARG A 39 7.73 12.17 1.40
CA ARG A 39 7.00 13.29 0.78
C ARG A 39 5.54 12.91 0.48
N TYR A 40 5.27 11.69 0.01
CA TYR A 40 3.90 11.20 -0.20
C TYR A 40 3.02 11.17 1.05
N PHE A 41 3.62 11.05 2.25
CA PHE A 41 2.87 11.12 3.51
C PHE A 41 2.49 12.55 3.92
N ARG A 42 2.97 13.57 3.20
CA ARG A 42 2.82 14.99 3.56
C ARG A 42 2.14 15.82 2.48
N GLU A 43 2.48 15.55 1.23
CA GLU A 43 2.04 16.31 0.07
C GLU A 43 1.06 15.50 -0.79
N LYS A 44 0.14 16.20 -1.45
CA LYS A 44 -0.74 15.64 -2.47
C LYS A 44 -0.24 16.00 -3.87
N ASP A 45 -0.64 15.22 -4.86
CA ASP A 45 -0.48 15.54 -6.29
C ASP A 45 0.97 15.79 -6.74
N ILE A 46 1.95 15.12 -6.13
CA ILE A 46 3.38 15.27 -6.44
C ILE A 46 3.87 14.43 -7.64
N GLY A 47 2.94 13.87 -8.42
CA GLY A 47 3.25 12.99 -9.56
C GLY A 47 3.50 11.53 -9.16
N TRP A 48 3.93 10.72 -10.15
CA TRP A 48 4.14 9.28 -10.01
C TRP A 48 5.64 8.96 -9.94
N ILE A 49 6.20 9.15 -8.75
CA ILE A 49 7.62 8.94 -8.45
C ILE A 49 7.87 7.51 -7.94
N TYR A 50 8.57 6.70 -8.73
CA TYR A 50 8.90 5.31 -8.41
C TYR A 50 10.41 5.10 -8.17
N PRO A 51 10.80 4.13 -7.32
CA PRO A 51 9.93 3.18 -6.60
C PRO A 51 9.27 3.75 -5.33
N SER A 52 9.47 5.04 -5.01
CA SER A 52 9.02 5.67 -3.76
C SER A 52 7.52 5.51 -3.46
N LYS A 53 6.65 5.61 -4.47
CA LYS A 53 5.20 5.40 -4.30
C LYS A 53 4.90 4.01 -3.76
N SER A 54 5.54 2.97 -4.30
CA SER A 54 5.37 1.58 -3.86
C SER A 54 5.74 1.34 -2.40
N TYR A 55 6.84 1.97 -1.93
CA TYR A 55 7.23 1.87 -0.51
C TYR A 55 6.19 2.51 0.41
N MET A 56 5.65 3.67 0.00
CA MET A 56 4.60 4.35 0.76
C MET A 56 3.31 3.51 0.80
N VAL A 57 2.86 2.99 -0.35
CA VAL A 57 1.67 2.13 -0.44
C VAL A 57 1.85 0.85 0.38
N ALA A 58 3.01 0.19 0.29
CA ALA A 58 3.30 -1.03 1.04
C ALA A 58 3.24 -0.82 2.56
N ILE A 59 3.79 0.30 3.05
CA ILE A 59 3.72 0.67 4.48
C ILE A 59 2.27 0.89 4.90
N CYS A 60 1.48 1.63 4.10
CA CYS A 60 0.06 1.86 4.37
C CYS A 60 -0.73 0.54 4.44
N TYR A 61 -0.59 -0.32 3.44
CA TYR A 61 -1.27 -1.61 3.38
C TYR A 61 -0.86 -2.50 4.56
N ALA A 62 0.44 -2.65 4.84
CA ALA A 62 0.90 -3.47 5.95
C ALA A 62 0.38 -2.97 7.31
N PHE A 63 0.28 -1.64 7.48
CA PHE A 63 -0.25 -1.04 8.70
C PHE A 63 -1.74 -1.33 8.89
N TRP A 64 -2.57 -1.12 7.86
CA TRP A 64 -4.00 -1.38 7.98
C TRP A 64 -4.33 -2.87 8.06
N ILE A 65 -3.57 -3.74 7.36
CA ILE A 65 -3.72 -5.20 7.53
C ILE A 65 -3.41 -5.63 8.96
N MET A 66 -2.37 -5.06 9.58
CA MET A 66 -2.07 -5.29 10.99
C MET A 66 -3.25 -4.89 11.87
N GLU A 67 -3.85 -3.72 11.64
CA GLU A 67 -4.99 -3.24 12.45
C GLU A 67 -6.27 -4.05 12.23
N ASP A 68 -6.64 -4.31 10.98
CA ASP A 68 -7.94 -4.92 10.62
C ASP A 68 -7.95 -6.44 10.79
N TYR A 69 -6.81 -7.10 10.55
CA TYR A 69 -6.70 -8.57 10.57
C TYR A 69 -5.83 -9.09 11.73
N ASN A 70 -5.34 -8.22 12.60
CA ASN A 70 -4.46 -8.55 13.74
C ASN A 70 -3.21 -9.36 13.31
N GLU A 71 -2.65 -8.98 12.16
CA GLU A 71 -1.46 -9.61 11.55
C GLU A 71 -0.17 -8.91 12.01
N ASN A 72 0.99 -9.58 11.88
CA ASN A 72 2.27 -8.93 12.17
C ASN A 72 2.67 -7.98 11.02
N PHE A 73 2.87 -6.70 11.34
CA PHE A 73 3.26 -5.65 10.37
C PHE A 73 4.45 -6.02 9.49
N TYR A 74 5.55 -6.50 10.08
CA TYR A 74 6.77 -6.81 9.33
C TYR A 74 6.65 -8.09 8.50
N ASP A 75 5.86 -9.06 8.96
CA ASP A 75 5.58 -10.26 8.15
C ASP A 75 4.72 -9.92 6.94
N VAL A 76 3.73 -9.04 7.09
CA VAL A 76 2.91 -8.54 5.98
C VAL A 76 3.74 -7.71 5.01
N LEU A 77 4.55 -6.77 5.51
CA LEU A 77 5.43 -5.94 4.67
C LEU A 77 6.50 -6.77 3.93
N ASN A 78 6.81 -7.96 4.44
CA ASN A 78 7.72 -8.91 3.79
C ASN A 78 7.00 -9.90 2.85
N ASP A 79 5.68 -9.82 2.72
CA ASP A 79 4.91 -10.72 1.87
C ASP A 79 5.08 -10.34 0.38
N PRO A 80 5.63 -11.21 -0.47
CA PRO A 80 5.81 -10.91 -1.90
C PRO A 80 4.49 -10.75 -2.66
N GLU A 81 3.37 -11.21 -2.10
CA GLU A 81 2.04 -11.02 -2.68
C GLU A 81 1.33 -9.76 -2.14
N LEU A 82 1.99 -8.89 -1.35
CA LEU A 82 1.32 -7.73 -0.74
C LEU A 82 0.72 -6.79 -1.79
N LEU A 83 1.51 -6.42 -2.81
CA LEU A 83 1.11 -5.54 -3.91
C LEU A 83 1.37 -6.25 -5.25
N PRO A 84 0.51 -7.20 -5.65
CA PRO A 84 0.79 -8.08 -6.79
C PRO A 84 0.75 -7.35 -8.15
N MET A 85 0.10 -6.19 -8.20
CA MET A 85 0.00 -5.35 -9.41
C MET A 85 1.08 -4.25 -9.47
N ASP A 86 1.91 -4.11 -8.44
CA ASP A 86 2.94 -3.07 -8.38
C ASP A 86 4.32 -3.64 -8.79
N PRO A 87 4.85 -3.30 -9.98
CA PRO A 87 6.12 -3.84 -10.47
C PRO A 87 7.35 -3.32 -9.71
N TYR A 88 7.21 -2.24 -8.94
CA TYR A 88 8.30 -1.61 -8.18
C TYR A 88 8.28 -2.01 -6.70
N PHE A 89 7.31 -2.84 -6.27
CA PHE A 89 7.25 -3.33 -4.91
C PHE A 89 8.44 -4.23 -4.55
N VAL A 90 9.03 -3.94 -3.39
CA VAL A 90 10.15 -4.70 -2.83
C VAL A 90 9.76 -5.17 -1.42
N PRO A 91 9.76 -6.49 -1.12
CA PRO A 91 9.50 -6.98 0.23
C PRO A 91 10.51 -6.47 1.26
N TYR A 92 10.05 -6.22 2.49
CA TYR A 92 10.85 -5.64 3.58
C TYR A 92 12.28 -6.22 3.71
N ARG A 93 12.45 -7.54 3.74
CA ARG A 93 13.79 -8.15 3.95
C ARG A 93 14.76 -7.91 2.80
N LYS A 94 14.29 -7.53 1.61
CA LYS A 94 15.16 -7.21 0.47
C LYS A 94 15.70 -5.78 0.52
N ASP A 95 15.02 -4.88 1.26
CA ASP A 95 15.48 -3.50 1.44
C ASP A 95 15.03 -2.90 2.78
N SER A 96 15.44 -3.54 3.87
CA SER A 96 15.01 -3.13 5.21
C SER A 96 15.51 -1.74 5.61
N VAL A 97 16.63 -1.30 5.04
CA VAL A 97 17.24 0.00 5.37
C VAL A 97 16.32 1.14 4.91
N THR A 98 15.87 1.12 3.66
CA THR A 98 14.97 2.14 3.12
C THR A 98 13.64 2.15 3.88
N TYR A 99 13.04 0.99 4.13
CA TYR A 99 11.82 0.89 4.93
C TYR A 99 11.98 1.48 6.33
N ASN A 100 13.03 1.09 7.05
CA ASN A 100 13.26 1.57 8.41
C ASN A 100 13.46 3.09 8.45
N ASN A 101 14.14 3.68 7.46
CA ASN A 101 14.28 5.12 7.35
C ASN A 101 12.93 5.83 7.16
N ILE A 102 12.04 5.26 6.34
CA ILE A 102 10.69 5.83 6.11
C ILE A 102 9.84 5.66 7.38
N ILE A 103 9.74 4.44 7.90
CA ILE A 103 8.95 4.08 9.10
C ILE A 103 9.36 4.92 10.31
N ALA A 104 10.66 5.12 10.51
CA ALA A 104 11.18 5.94 11.60
C ALA A 104 10.70 7.41 11.52
N VAL A 105 10.33 7.91 10.35
CA VAL A 105 9.80 9.27 10.17
C VAL A 105 8.28 9.28 10.22
N VAL A 106 7.62 8.32 9.57
CA VAL A 106 6.17 8.38 9.34
C VAL A 106 5.34 7.69 10.43
N CYS A 107 5.91 6.71 11.14
CA CYS A 107 5.23 6.00 12.23
C CYS A 107 5.65 6.51 13.62
N ALA A 108 6.85 7.08 13.76
CA ALA A 108 7.35 7.57 15.05
C ALA A 108 6.59 8.80 15.57
N ASN A 109 5.96 9.58 14.68
CA ASN A 109 5.41 10.89 15.02
C ASN A 109 3.94 10.88 15.49
N ASN A 110 3.30 9.71 15.63
CA ASN A 110 1.86 9.63 15.92
C ASN A 110 1.47 8.52 16.91
N LYS A 111 2.26 8.30 17.97
CA LYS A 111 2.01 7.23 18.97
C LYS A 111 1.85 5.84 18.34
N GLY A 112 2.56 5.58 17.24
CA GLY A 112 2.42 4.35 16.46
C GLY A 112 1.27 4.32 15.46
N LYS A 113 0.67 5.47 15.11
CA LYS A 113 -0.35 5.58 14.05
C LYS A 113 0.23 6.19 12.77
N LEU A 114 -0.29 5.81 11.61
CA LEU A 114 0.00 6.52 10.37
C LEU A 114 -0.66 7.90 10.36
N THR A 115 0.01 8.88 9.72
CA THR A 115 -0.62 10.16 9.38
C THR A 115 -1.75 9.96 8.37
N THR A 116 -2.74 10.86 8.36
CA THR A 116 -3.83 10.89 7.35
C THR A 116 -3.63 12.02 6.33
N GLU A 117 -2.45 12.61 6.31
CA GLU A 117 -2.05 13.69 5.39
C GLU A 117 -1.54 13.14 4.05
N GLY A 118 -1.20 14.05 3.13
CA GLY A 118 -0.69 13.72 1.81
C GLY A 118 -1.60 12.76 1.05
N MET A 119 -0.98 11.78 0.38
CA MET A 119 -1.66 10.78 -0.44
C MET A 119 -2.25 9.61 0.37
N VAL A 120 -2.10 9.57 1.71
CA VAL A 120 -2.51 8.41 2.52
C VAL A 120 -4.01 8.14 2.40
N GLN A 121 -4.85 9.18 2.36
CA GLN A 121 -6.30 9.02 2.19
C GLN A 121 -6.68 8.45 0.83
N ASP A 122 -5.92 8.74 -0.21
CA ASP A 122 -6.21 8.21 -1.54
C ASP A 122 -5.83 6.73 -1.60
N VAL A 123 -4.66 6.36 -1.05
CA VAL A 123 -4.28 4.95 -0.87
C VAL A 123 -5.29 4.18 0.00
N ARG A 124 -5.88 4.85 1.00
CA ARG A 124 -6.91 4.24 1.85
C ARG A 124 -8.15 3.82 1.06
N LYS A 125 -8.57 4.59 0.05
CA LYS A 125 -9.73 4.24 -0.80
C LYS A 125 -9.47 2.94 -1.56
N TYR A 126 -8.29 2.78 -2.14
CA TYR A 126 -7.91 1.54 -2.84
C TYR A 126 -7.87 0.36 -1.87
N TYR A 127 -7.23 0.53 -0.72
CA TYR A 127 -7.20 -0.49 0.33
C TYR A 127 -8.61 -0.93 0.75
N ASP A 128 -9.50 0.03 1.03
CA ASP A 128 -10.86 -0.27 1.49
C ASP A 128 -11.68 -1.01 0.41
N ALA A 129 -11.50 -0.63 -0.86
CA ALA A 129 -12.12 -1.31 -1.99
C ALA A 129 -11.60 -2.75 -2.20
N GLU A 130 -10.29 -2.95 -2.03
CA GLU A 130 -9.62 -4.22 -2.35
C GLU A 130 -9.76 -5.26 -1.21
N ILE A 131 -9.50 -4.84 0.03
CA ILE A 131 -9.37 -5.72 1.19
C ILE A 131 -9.95 -5.15 2.49
N GLY A 132 -10.49 -3.94 2.51
CA GLY A 132 -11.07 -3.36 3.72
C GLY A 132 -12.42 -3.97 4.12
N ASN A 133 -13.02 -3.36 5.14
CA ASN A 133 -14.26 -3.83 5.75
C ASN A 133 -15.51 -3.60 4.89
N THR A 134 -15.41 -2.84 3.79
CA THR A 134 -16.50 -2.60 2.85
C THR A 134 -16.71 -3.75 1.86
N PHE A 135 -15.78 -4.69 1.76
CA PHE A 135 -15.91 -5.86 0.90
C PHE A 135 -16.36 -7.08 1.73
N SER A 136 -17.64 -7.45 1.62
CA SER A 136 -18.18 -8.64 2.28
C SER A 136 -18.25 -9.81 1.30
N VAL A 137 -17.79 -10.98 1.74
CA VAL A 137 -17.91 -12.25 0.98
C VAL A 137 -19.39 -12.64 0.77
N SER A 138 -20.31 -12.08 1.56
CA SER A 138 -21.76 -12.25 1.34
C SER A 138 -22.26 -11.63 0.05
N ASP A 139 -21.56 -10.61 -0.49
CA ASP A 139 -22.00 -9.86 -1.67
C ASP A 139 -21.83 -10.66 -2.97
N ILE A 140 -21.23 -11.85 -2.88
CA ILE A 140 -20.95 -12.74 -4.01
C ILE A 140 -22.06 -13.80 -4.17
N ASN A 141 -22.96 -13.95 -3.19
CA ASN A 141 -23.99 -14.99 -3.20
C ASN A 141 -25.33 -14.57 -3.85
N GLU A 142 -25.40 -13.41 -4.51
CA GLU A 142 -26.60 -12.95 -5.24
C GLU A 142 -26.34 -12.77 -6.75
N VAL A 143 -25.78 -13.80 -7.40
CA VAL A 143 -25.79 -13.91 -8.88
C VAL A 143 -26.35 -15.26 -9.30
#